data_AF-A0AAV1YV30-F1
#
_entry.id   AF-A0AAV1YV30-F1
#
_cell.length_a   1.000
_cell.length_b   1.000
_cell.length_c   1.000
_cell.angle_alpha   90.00
_cell.angle_beta   90.00
_cell.angle_gamma   90.00
#
_symmetry.space_group_name_H-M   'P 1'
#
loop_
_entity.id
_entity.type
_entity.pdbx_description
1 polymer ?
#
loop_
_entity_poly.entity_id
_entity_poly.type
_entity_poly.pdbx_seq_one_letter_code
_entity_poly.pdbx_strand_id
1 'polypeptide(L)'
;MDLAAERASPTPLANSPLLPLLLISLATQRNAPKEATSIRDEYDYIVVGAGSAGSVVASRLSEKPCVRVLLLEAGGKKAPLLNDVPALGRFFWNTDIDWQFKTVPQKHAAFFHKNRQVVWPSGKGLGGSSLLNAMLYVRGNPKDYDDWEAQGAKGWSYKDVFPYFLKLEDNKDPDYLINGFHASGGPITAEKPRYEGELKNPIREAAQQLGYKVLDSNAKRQTGFNDYQGSLRNGQRCSTAKGYLVPAENRTNLDIVGGAYARKV
;
A
#
# COMPACT_ATOMS: atom_id res chain seq x y z
N MET A 1 -3.38 3.77 39.85
CA MET A 1 -3.57 3.08 38.56
C MET A 1 -2.67 1.86 38.62
N ASP A 2 -3.27 0.68 38.83
CA ASP A 2 -2.53 -0.54 39.13
C ASP A 2 -1.94 -1.14 37.84
N LEU A 3 -0.64 -0.94 37.63
CA LEU A 3 0.12 -1.44 36.48
C LEU A 3 0.27 -2.97 36.47
N ALA A 4 -0.20 -3.68 37.50
CA ALA A 4 -0.16 -5.14 37.58
C ALA A 4 -1.33 -5.82 36.83
N ALA A 5 -2.44 -5.12 36.58
CA ALA A 5 -3.62 -5.68 35.93
C ALA A 5 -3.46 -5.87 34.40
N GLU A 6 -2.43 -5.29 33.78
CA GLU A 6 -2.14 -5.38 32.35
C GLU A 6 -1.45 -6.70 31.92
N ARG A 7 -1.20 -7.62 32.86
CA ARG A 7 -0.52 -8.91 32.60
C ARG A 7 -1.47 -10.08 32.29
N ALA A 8 -2.70 -9.82 31.86
CA ALA A 8 -3.44 -10.83 31.12
C ALA A 8 -2.74 -10.99 29.77
N SER A 9 -1.84 -11.98 29.68
CA SER A 9 -1.25 -12.38 28.39
C SER A 9 -2.42 -12.58 27.42
N PRO A 10 -2.50 -11.84 26.29
CA PRO A 10 -3.58 -12.05 25.35
C PRO A 10 -3.59 -13.53 25.01
N THR A 11 -4.78 -14.15 25.07
CA THR A 11 -4.94 -15.53 24.63
C THR A 11 -4.17 -15.67 23.32
N PRO A 12 -3.21 -16.61 23.19
CA PRO A 12 -2.45 -16.76 21.97
C PRO A 12 -3.45 -16.78 20.82
N LEU A 13 -3.24 -15.98 19.77
CA LEU A 13 -4.18 -15.87 18.64
C LEU A 13 -4.65 -17.25 18.14
N ALA A 14 -3.78 -18.25 18.23
CA ALA A 14 -4.04 -19.66 17.93
C ALA A 14 -5.22 -20.29 18.69
N ASN A 15 -5.52 -19.83 19.91
CA ASN A 15 -6.57 -20.36 20.78
C ASN A 15 -7.80 -19.44 20.85
N SER A 16 -7.85 -18.38 20.03
CA SER A 16 -8.99 -17.47 20.01
C SER A 16 -10.19 -18.13 19.29
N PRO A 17 -11.40 -18.12 19.88
CA PRO A 17 -12.61 -18.60 19.19
C PRO A 17 -12.98 -17.73 17.98
N LEU A 18 -12.38 -16.55 17.83
CA LEU A 18 -12.59 -15.66 16.69
C LEU A 18 -11.64 -15.93 15.52
N LEU A 19 -10.60 -16.76 15.71
CA LEU A 19 -9.64 -17.07 14.65
C LEU A 19 -10.31 -17.69 13.41
N PRO A 20 -11.25 -18.64 13.51
CA PRO A 20 -11.96 -19.17 12.34
C PRO A 20 -12.74 -18.09 11.58
N LEU A 21 -13.42 -17.18 12.29
CA LEU A 21 -14.17 -16.07 11.67
C LEU A 21 -13.23 -15.10 10.96
N LEU A 22 -12.07 -14.80 11.54
CA LEU A 22 -11.04 -13.99 10.90
C LEU A 22 -10.54 -14.67 9.62
N LEU A 23 -10.22 -15.96 9.67
CA LEU A 23 -9.74 -16.71 8.50
C LEU A 23 -10.78 -16.77 7.38
N ILE A 24 -12.07 -16.98 7.71
CA ILE A 24 -13.17 -16.93 6.74
C ILE A 24 -13.28 -15.54 6.12
N SER A 25 -13.24 -14.47 6.93
CA SER A 25 -13.27 -13.08 6.44
C SER A 25 -12.09 -12.76 5.50
N LEU A 26 -10.89 -13.25 5.81
CA LEU A 26 -9.71 -13.09 4.96
C LEU A 26 -9.81 -13.91 3.67
N ALA A 27 -10.30 -15.15 3.75
CA ALA A 27 -10.39 -16.07 2.62
C ALA A 27 -11.52 -15.72 1.63
N THR A 28 -12.58 -15.08 2.11
CA THR A 28 -13.71 -14.65 1.26
C THR A 28 -13.38 -13.42 0.42
N GLN A 29 -12.36 -12.64 0.78
CA GLN A 29 -11.88 -11.54 -0.04
C GLN A 29 -10.82 -12.02 -1.04
N ARG A 30 -10.99 -11.69 -2.33
CA ARG A 30 -9.94 -11.94 -3.32
C ARG A 30 -8.81 -10.93 -3.13
N ASN A 31 -7.67 -11.43 -2.68
CA ASN A 31 -6.53 -10.60 -2.28
C ASN A 31 -5.38 -10.62 -3.30
N ALA A 32 -5.36 -11.60 -4.20
CA ALA A 32 -4.40 -11.72 -5.29
C ALA A 32 -5.14 -12.00 -6.61
N PRO A 33 -4.69 -11.42 -7.73
CA PRO A 33 -5.32 -11.64 -9.02
C PRO A 33 -5.07 -13.06 -9.52
N LYS A 34 -5.91 -13.52 -10.46
CA LYS A 34 -5.63 -14.70 -11.27
C LYS A 34 -4.38 -14.45 -12.13
N GLU A 35 -3.55 -15.49 -12.23
CA GLU A 35 -2.41 -15.52 -13.13
C GLU A 35 -2.82 -16.20 -14.44
N ALA A 36 -2.22 -15.77 -15.54
CA ALA A 36 -2.45 -16.33 -16.85
C ALA A 36 -1.89 -17.77 -16.93
N THR A 37 -2.65 -18.67 -17.54
CA THR A 37 -2.22 -20.06 -17.79
C THR A 37 -1.41 -20.21 -19.07
N SER A 38 -1.48 -19.23 -19.96
CA SER A 38 -0.75 -19.15 -21.21
C SER A 38 -0.50 -17.68 -21.56
N ILE A 39 0.55 -17.42 -22.33
CA ILE A 39 0.89 -16.09 -22.83
C ILE A 39 0.77 -16.07 -24.36
N ARG A 40 0.69 -14.88 -24.93
CA ARG A 40 0.69 -14.63 -26.37
C ARG A 40 2.12 -14.44 -26.86
N ASP A 41 2.32 -14.61 -28.17
CA ASP A 41 3.61 -14.34 -28.79
C ASP A 41 3.92 -12.83 -28.86
N GLU A 42 2.88 -11.99 -28.91
CA GLU A 42 3.01 -10.54 -29.07
C GLU A 42 2.03 -9.74 -28.19
N TYR A 43 2.52 -8.61 -27.71
CA TYR A 43 1.78 -7.63 -26.90
C TYR A 43 2.09 -6.22 -27.36
N ASP A 44 1.13 -5.32 -27.14
CA ASP A 44 1.34 -3.89 -27.43
C ASP A 44 2.16 -3.24 -26.31
N TYR A 45 2.02 -3.73 -25.07
CA TYR A 45 2.82 -3.31 -23.93
C TYR A 45 3.25 -4.48 -23.06
N ILE A 46 4.51 -4.45 -22.62
CA ILE A 46 5.03 -5.32 -21.57
C ILE A 46 5.39 -4.46 -20.36
N VAL A 47 4.71 -4.67 -19.25
CA VAL A 47 4.95 -4.00 -17.97
C VAL A 47 5.83 -4.91 -17.11
N VAL A 48 7.02 -4.44 -16.76
CA VAL A 48 7.98 -5.19 -15.94
C VAL A 48 7.85 -4.77 -14.48
N GLY A 49 7.41 -5.72 -13.64
CA GLY A 49 7.15 -5.56 -12.22
C GLY A 49 5.69 -5.25 -11.92
N ALA A 50 5.00 -6.13 -11.19
CA ALA A 50 3.64 -5.91 -10.69
C ALA A 50 3.64 -5.17 -9.35
N GLY A 51 4.57 -4.23 -9.16
CA GLY A 51 4.62 -3.35 -8.01
C GLY A 51 3.49 -2.32 -8.00
N SER A 52 3.63 -1.30 -7.14
CA SER A 52 2.60 -0.28 -6.97
C SER A 52 2.27 0.46 -8.27
N ALA A 53 3.28 0.94 -9.01
CA ALA A 53 3.06 1.62 -10.27
C ALA A 53 2.69 0.65 -11.41
N GLY A 54 3.40 -0.48 -11.53
CA GLY A 54 3.17 -1.44 -12.61
C GLY A 54 1.77 -2.04 -12.60
N SER A 55 1.22 -2.33 -11.41
CA SER A 55 -0.18 -2.75 -11.25
C SER A 55 -1.17 -1.73 -11.79
N VAL A 56 -0.94 -0.43 -11.50
CA VAL A 56 -1.76 0.66 -12.02
C VAL A 56 -1.66 0.75 -13.54
N VAL A 57 -0.43 0.79 -14.08
CA VAL A 57 -0.17 0.95 -15.50
C VAL A 57 -0.80 -0.20 -16.30
N ALA A 58 -0.56 -1.45 -15.91
CA ALA A 58 -1.14 -2.61 -16.60
C ALA A 58 -2.67 -2.62 -16.56
N SER A 59 -3.25 -2.30 -15.40
CA SER A 59 -4.70 -2.19 -15.25
C SER A 59 -5.27 -1.04 -16.10
N ARG A 60 -4.63 0.13 -16.17
CA ARG A 60 -5.14 1.26 -16.96
C ARG A 60 -4.97 1.04 -18.47
N LEU A 61 -3.83 0.51 -18.93
CA LEU A 61 -3.61 0.21 -20.35
C LEU A 61 -4.63 -0.80 -20.88
N SER A 62 -4.93 -1.83 -20.09
CA SER A 62 -5.89 -2.87 -20.46
C SER A 62 -7.37 -2.45 -20.41
N GLU A 63 -7.69 -1.22 -19.95
CA GLU A 63 -9.07 -0.69 -20.03
C GLU A 63 -9.55 -0.57 -21.48
N LYS A 64 -8.64 -0.42 -22.45
CA LYS A 64 -8.94 -0.44 -23.88
C LYS A 64 -8.89 -1.88 -24.40
N PRO A 65 -10.02 -2.49 -24.85
CA PRO A 65 -10.05 -3.90 -25.24
C PRO A 65 -9.09 -4.28 -26.38
N CYS A 66 -8.72 -3.31 -27.23
CA CYS A 66 -7.79 -3.51 -28.34
C CYS A 66 -6.31 -3.50 -27.92
N VAL A 67 -5.98 -3.12 -26.68
CA VAL A 67 -4.59 -3.04 -26.18
C VAL A 67 -4.26 -4.31 -25.40
N ARG A 68 -3.34 -5.12 -25.92
CA ARG A 68 -2.83 -6.34 -25.29
C ARG A 68 -1.68 -5.99 -24.36
N VAL A 69 -1.81 -6.36 -23.09
CA VAL A 69 -0.84 -6.05 -22.04
C VAL A 69 -0.34 -7.33 -21.39
N LEU A 70 0.98 -7.47 -21.31
CA LEU A 70 1.65 -8.47 -20.49
C LEU A 70 2.20 -7.81 -19.22
N LEU A 71 1.84 -8.31 -18.06
CA LEU A 71 2.39 -7.89 -16.77
C LEU A 71 3.27 -9.00 -16.20
N LEU A 72 4.56 -8.74 -16.06
CA LEU A 72 5.55 -9.68 -15.52
C LEU A 72 5.90 -9.32 -14.08
N GLU A 73 5.93 -10.30 -13.18
CA GLU A 73 6.33 -10.12 -11.78
C GLU A 73 7.30 -11.21 -11.34
N ALA A 74 8.41 -10.82 -10.71
CA ALA A 74 9.44 -11.74 -10.27
C ALA A 74 8.95 -12.67 -9.14
N GLY A 75 8.12 -12.17 -8.23
CA GLY A 75 7.53 -12.98 -7.18
C GLY A 75 6.43 -13.91 -7.70
N GLY A 76 6.62 -15.23 -7.55
CA GLY A 76 5.62 -16.23 -7.92
C GLY A 76 4.80 -16.80 -6.75
N LYS A 77 5.19 -16.49 -5.51
CA LYS A 77 4.46 -16.97 -4.33
C LYS A 77 3.36 -15.99 -3.98
N LYS A 78 2.13 -16.49 -3.85
CA LYS A 78 0.99 -15.69 -3.37
C LYS A 78 1.28 -15.18 -1.96
N ALA A 79 0.93 -13.93 -1.70
CA ALA A 79 1.02 -13.37 -0.36
C ALA A 79 0.15 -14.20 0.61
N PRO A 80 0.66 -14.54 1.81
CA PRO A 80 -0.13 -15.23 2.82
C PRO A 80 -1.38 -14.42 3.20
N LEU A 81 -2.50 -15.08 3.51
CA LEU A 81 -3.74 -14.38 3.92
C LEU A 81 -3.52 -13.42 5.10
N LEU A 82 -2.66 -13.80 6.04
CA LEU A 82 -2.31 -12.98 7.21
C LEU A 82 -1.58 -11.66 6.84
N ASN A 83 -1.06 -11.53 5.63
CA ASN A 83 -0.45 -10.28 5.15
C ASN A 83 -1.45 -9.12 5.06
N ASP A 84 -2.72 -9.45 4.96
CA ASP A 84 -3.79 -8.47 4.90
C ASP A 84 -4.19 -7.94 6.27
N VAL A 85 -3.71 -8.55 7.36
CA VAL A 85 -3.90 -8.06 8.73
C VAL A 85 -2.86 -6.96 8.98
N PRO A 86 -3.25 -5.68 9.12
CA PRO A 86 -2.30 -4.57 9.19
C PRO A 86 -1.26 -4.70 10.30
N ALA A 87 -1.68 -5.18 11.47
CA ALA A 87 -0.82 -5.38 12.64
C ALA A 87 0.33 -6.38 12.39
N LEU A 88 0.19 -7.26 11.40
CA LEU A 88 1.17 -8.29 11.09
C LEU A 88 2.18 -7.87 10.01
N GLY A 89 2.04 -6.68 9.41
CA GLY A 89 2.82 -6.26 8.23
C GLY A 89 4.34 -6.41 8.38
N ARG A 90 4.89 -6.12 9.57
CA ARG A 90 6.33 -6.22 9.84
C ARG A 90 6.86 -7.66 9.89
N PHE A 91 6.02 -8.65 10.21
CA PHE A 91 6.43 -10.06 10.24
C PHE A 91 6.74 -10.61 8.85
N PHE A 92 6.35 -9.92 7.78
CA PHE A 92 6.60 -10.34 6.41
C PHE A 92 7.93 -9.84 5.83
N TRP A 93 8.71 -9.07 6.60
CA TRP A 93 10.08 -8.72 6.22
C TRP A 93 10.99 -9.96 6.31
N ASN A 94 11.96 -10.06 5.41
CA ASN A 94 12.84 -11.23 5.26
C ASN A 94 12.08 -12.55 5.02
N THR A 95 10.89 -12.49 4.41
CA THR A 95 10.14 -13.67 3.96
C THR A 95 10.20 -13.83 2.45
N ASP A 96 9.52 -14.84 1.89
CA ASP A 96 9.51 -15.10 0.45
C ASP A 96 8.87 -13.99 -0.39
N ILE A 97 8.03 -13.14 0.22
CA ILE A 97 7.40 -11.99 -0.45
C ILE A 97 8.20 -10.69 -0.29
N ASP A 98 9.44 -10.80 0.21
CA ASP A 98 10.43 -9.74 0.29
C ASP A 98 11.62 -10.11 -0.62
N TRP A 99 12.22 -9.10 -1.25
CA TRP A 99 13.51 -9.21 -1.91
C TRP A 99 14.65 -9.40 -0.92
N GLN A 100 14.45 -9.03 0.34
CA GLN A 100 15.41 -9.20 1.45
C GLN A 100 16.71 -8.44 1.20
N PHE A 101 16.62 -7.30 0.51
CA PHE A 101 17.79 -6.49 0.23
C PHE A 101 18.44 -6.02 1.53
N LYS A 102 19.75 -5.83 1.45
CA LYS A 102 20.55 -5.19 2.48
C LYS A 102 21.35 -4.07 1.84
N THR A 103 21.51 -2.98 2.57
CA THR A 103 22.46 -1.96 2.16
C THR A 103 23.88 -2.52 2.19
N VAL A 104 24.80 -1.89 1.45
CA VAL A 104 26.24 -2.07 1.70
C VAL A 104 26.58 -1.60 3.13
N PRO A 105 27.71 -2.01 3.73
CA PRO A 105 28.12 -1.51 5.04
C PRO A 105 28.16 0.02 5.07
N GLN A 106 27.50 0.63 6.06
CA GLN A 106 27.37 2.07 6.17
C GLN A 106 28.51 2.69 7.00
N LYS A 107 29.28 3.60 6.40
CA LYS A 107 30.42 4.26 7.06
C LYS A 107 30.00 5.14 8.24
N HIS A 108 28.86 5.81 8.12
CA HIS A 108 28.38 6.83 9.06
C HIS A 108 27.05 6.49 9.76
N ALA A 109 26.54 5.26 9.58
CA ALA A 109 25.26 4.83 10.13
C ALA A 109 25.28 3.35 10.51
N ALA A 110 24.14 2.85 11.02
CA ALA A 110 23.91 1.44 11.31
C ALA A 110 24.91 0.80 12.30
N PHE A 111 25.44 1.58 13.25
CA PHE A 111 26.42 1.13 14.24
C PHE A 111 25.95 -0.06 15.09
N PHE A 112 24.64 -0.19 15.31
CA PHE A 112 24.01 -1.29 16.06
C PHE A 112 23.54 -2.45 15.17
N HIS A 113 23.78 -2.39 13.85
CA HIS A 113 23.43 -3.46 12.93
C HIS A 113 24.64 -4.38 12.67
N LYS A 114 24.38 -5.68 12.49
CA LYS A 114 25.40 -6.65 12.06
C LYS A 114 26.04 -6.18 10.74
N ASN A 115 27.37 -6.12 10.72
CA ASN A 115 28.17 -5.61 9.59
C ASN A 115 27.83 -4.19 9.13
N ARG A 116 27.16 -3.39 9.97
CA ARG A 116 26.62 -2.06 9.60
C ARG A 116 25.74 -2.05 8.36
N GLN A 117 25.00 -3.13 8.13
CA GLN A 117 24.06 -3.25 7.01
C GLN A 117 22.62 -3.15 7.52
N VAL A 118 21.81 -2.36 6.83
CA VAL A 118 20.39 -2.17 7.15
C VAL A 118 19.57 -3.08 6.25
N VAL A 119 18.57 -3.75 6.83
CA VAL A 119 17.56 -4.50 6.06
C VAL A 119 16.70 -3.51 5.30
N TRP A 120 16.53 -3.73 4.00
CA TRP A 120 15.82 -2.83 3.08
C TRP A 120 14.65 -3.56 2.44
N PRO A 121 13.53 -3.76 3.18
CA PRO A 121 12.42 -4.58 2.73
C PRO A 121 11.83 -4.00 1.45
N SER A 122 11.65 -4.85 0.44
CA SER A 122 11.08 -4.49 -0.85
C SER A 122 10.18 -5.63 -1.32
N GLY A 123 8.92 -5.35 -1.63
CA GLY A 123 7.98 -6.42 -1.90
C GLY A 123 8.28 -7.14 -3.21
N LYS A 124 8.21 -8.46 -3.17
CA LYS A 124 8.45 -9.38 -4.29
C LYS A 124 7.22 -10.26 -4.49
N GLY A 125 6.36 -9.88 -5.43
CA GLY A 125 5.05 -10.49 -5.66
C GLY A 125 4.04 -9.49 -6.18
N LEU A 126 2.86 -9.99 -6.54
CA LEU A 126 1.77 -9.19 -7.12
C LEU A 126 1.31 -8.11 -6.12
N GLY A 127 1.57 -6.85 -6.45
CA GLY A 127 1.38 -5.66 -5.59
C GLY A 127 2.70 -5.06 -5.09
N GLY A 128 3.82 -5.75 -5.25
CA GLY A 128 5.17 -5.36 -4.81
C GLY A 128 5.20 -4.83 -3.39
N SER A 129 5.88 -3.70 -3.16
CA SER A 129 6.03 -3.12 -1.82
C SER A 129 4.72 -2.68 -1.15
N SER A 130 3.60 -2.58 -1.87
CA SER A 130 2.29 -2.38 -1.22
C SER A 130 1.83 -3.59 -0.38
N LEU A 131 2.44 -4.75 -0.57
CA LEU A 131 2.29 -5.92 0.29
C LEU A 131 2.98 -5.74 1.65
N LEU A 132 4.05 -4.95 1.73
CA LEU A 132 4.91 -4.84 2.92
C LEU A 132 4.84 -3.49 3.63
N ASN A 133 4.27 -2.47 2.98
CA ASN A 133 4.22 -1.11 3.52
C ASN A 133 3.41 -1.02 4.82
N ALA A 134 3.53 0.10 5.52
CA ALA A 134 2.76 0.40 6.73
C ALA A 134 1.34 0.94 6.43
N MET A 135 0.87 0.85 5.18
CA MET A 135 -0.44 1.32 4.70
C MET A 135 -0.75 2.81 4.91
N LEU A 136 0.17 3.63 5.41
CA LEU A 136 -0.09 5.06 5.58
C LEU A 136 -0.51 5.72 4.26
N TYR A 137 -1.70 6.34 4.25
CA TYR A 137 -2.23 7.05 3.09
C TYR A 137 -1.92 8.54 3.22
N VAL A 138 -0.77 8.93 2.67
CA VAL A 138 -0.26 10.32 2.71
C VAL A 138 0.18 10.72 1.31
N ARG A 139 -0.20 11.93 0.89
CA ARG A 139 0.19 12.54 -0.39
C ARG A 139 1.45 13.40 -0.21
N GLY A 140 2.23 13.54 -1.28
CA GLY A 140 3.39 14.45 -1.30
C GLY A 140 2.97 15.90 -1.09
N ASN A 141 3.94 16.76 -0.76
CA ASN A 141 3.67 18.18 -0.63
C ASN A 141 3.44 18.80 -2.02
N PRO A 142 2.47 19.72 -2.18
CA PRO A 142 2.29 20.43 -3.45
C PRO A 142 3.59 21.02 -4.02
N LYS A 143 4.44 21.55 -3.14
CA LYS A 143 5.76 22.08 -3.51
C LYS A 143 6.67 21.03 -4.14
N ASP A 144 6.61 19.78 -3.72
CA ASP A 144 7.46 18.72 -4.29
C ASP A 144 7.17 18.54 -5.79
N TYR A 145 5.90 18.58 -6.18
CA TYR A 145 5.43 18.44 -7.56
C TYR A 145 5.71 19.68 -8.40
N ASP A 146 5.45 20.87 -7.83
CA ASP A 146 5.77 22.14 -8.50
C ASP A 146 7.29 22.28 -8.73
N ASP A 147 8.11 21.82 -7.78
CA ASP A 147 9.56 21.78 -7.92
C ASP A 147 10.01 20.78 -9.00
N TRP A 148 9.30 19.65 -9.19
CA TRP A 148 9.58 18.73 -10.31
C TRP A 148 9.31 19.39 -11.66
N GLU A 149 8.18 20.09 -11.80
CA GLU A 149 7.89 20.82 -13.02
C GLU A 149 8.94 21.91 -13.29
N ALA A 150 9.31 22.67 -12.26
CA ALA A 150 10.37 23.69 -12.37
C ALA A 150 11.73 23.09 -12.79
N GLN A 151 11.99 21.83 -12.45
CA GLN A 151 13.18 21.07 -12.86
C GLN A 151 13.05 20.42 -14.25
N GLY A 152 11.94 20.64 -14.96
CA GLY A 152 11.74 20.21 -16.35
C GLY A 152 10.77 19.04 -16.53
N ALA A 153 10.18 18.49 -15.46
CA ALA A 153 9.12 17.49 -15.56
C ALA A 153 7.78 18.16 -15.93
N LYS A 154 7.68 18.68 -17.16
CA LYS A 154 6.49 19.39 -17.65
C LYS A 154 5.21 18.58 -17.43
N GLY A 155 4.17 19.21 -16.88
CA GLY A 155 2.88 18.55 -16.60
C GLY A 155 2.88 17.70 -15.33
N TRP A 156 3.90 17.83 -14.48
CA TRP A 156 3.97 17.19 -13.15
C TRP A 156 3.79 18.17 -12.00
N SER A 157 3.29 19.38 -12.25
CA SER A 157 2.90 20.31 -11.18
C SER A 157 1.85 19.69 -10.26
N TYR A 158 1.68 20.22 -9.04
CA TYR A 158 0.64 19.71 -8.14
C TYR A 158 -0.74 19.80 -8.77
N LYS A 159 -1.00 20.89 -9.50
CA LYS A 159 -2.26 21.10 -10.21
C LYS A 159 -2.54 19.99 -11.24
N ASP A 160 -1.51 19.53 -11.94
CA ASP A 160 -1.64 18.51 -12.98
C ASP A 160 -1.80 17.09 -12.40
N VAL A 161 -1.13 16.80 -11.28
CA VAL A 161 -1.21 15.47 -10.64
C VAL A 161 -2.41 15.33 -9.70
N PHE A 162 -2.96 16.42 -9.16
CA PHE A 162 -4.06 16.39 -8.19
C PHE A 162 -5.30 15.63 -8.69
N PRO A 163 -5.77 15.78 -9.95
CA PRO A 163 -6.84 14.96 -10.50
C PRO A 163 -6.55 13.44 -10.44
N TYR A 164 -5.29 13.02 -10.51
CA TYR A 164 -4.91 11.61 -10.40
C TYR A 164 -4.93 11.11 -8.96
N PHE A 165 -4.68 11.97 -7.96
CA PHE A 165 -4.91 11.61 -6.56
C PHE A 165 -6.39 11.37 -6.28
N LEU A 166 -7.28 12.19 -6.84
CA LEU A 166 -8.72 11.96 -6.76
C LEU A 166 -9.12 10.68 -7.51
N LYS A 167 -8.61 10.46 -8.71
CA LYS A 167 -8.90 9.23 -9.50
C LYS A 167 -8.44 7.94 -8.82
N LEU A 168 -7.41 8.01 -7.99
CA LEU A 168 -6.86 6.88 -7.21
C LEU A 168 -7.75 6.50 -6.04
N GLU A 169 -8.42 7.47 -5.42
CA GLU A 169 -8.93 7.38 -4.07
C GLU A 169 -10.38 6.87 -4.00
N ASP A 170 -10.60 5.93 -3.09
CA ASP A 170 -11.91 5.55 -2.59
C ASP A 170 -11.99 5.82 -1.08
N ASN A 171 -12.18 7.09 -0.73
CA ASN A 171 -12.22 7.51 0.67
C ASN A 171 -13.54 7.09 1.33
N LYS A 172 -13.46 6.44 2.49
CA LYS A 172 -14.63 5.96 3.26
C LYS A 172 -14.97 6.82 4.47
N ASP A 173 -14.19 7.85 4.76
CA ASP A 173 -14.43 8.76 5.89
C ASP A 173 -15.21 10.00 5.43
N PRO A 174 -16.50 10.16 5.80
CA PRO A 174 -17.34 11.24 5.30
C PRO A 174 -16.79 12.65 5.57
N ASP A 175 -16.13 12.84 6.71
CA ASP A 175 -15.54 14.13 7.09
C ASP A 175 -14.42 14.60 6.14
N TYR A 176 -13.77 13.68 5.42
CA TYR A 176 -12.74 14.00 4.45
C TYR A 176 -13.34 14.33 3.08
N LEU A 177 -14.52 13.79 2.75
CA LEU A 177 -15.18 14.01 1.45
C LEU A 177 -15.77 15.41 1.28
N ILE A 178 -16.01 16.15 2.37
CA ILE A 178 -16.67 17.46 2.33
C ILE A 178 -15.71 18.63 2.09
N ASN A 179 -14.40 18.42 2.19
CA ASN A 179 -13.42 19.50 2.15
C ASN A 179 -12.89 19.82 0.74
N GLY A 180 -13.28 19.04 -0.27
CA GLY A 180 -12.89 19.21 -1.68
C GLY A 180 -11.51 18.65 -2.06
N PHE A 181 -10.81 17.98 -1.14
CA PHE A 181 -9.50 17.38 -1.39
C PHE A 181 -9.55 15.86 -1.59
N HIS A 182 -10.72 15.24 -1.45
CA HIS A 182 -10.86 13.79 -1.50
C HIS A 182 -11.92 13.33 -2.49
N ALA A 183 -11.79 12.08 -2.93
CA ALA A 183 -12.75 11.43 -3.81
C ALA A 183 -13.12 10.02 -3.30
N SER A 184 -14.23 9.52 -3.82
CA SER A 184 -14.71 8.14 -3.61
C SER A 184 -14.81 7.40 -4.94
N GLY A 185 -14.83 6.06 -4.88
CA GLY A 185 -15.00 5.21 -6.08
C GLY A 185 -13.71 4.86 -6.83
N GLY A 186 -12.56 5.34 -6.40
CA GLY A 186 -11.26 4.91 -6.91
C GLY A 186 -10.89 3.46 -6.56
N PRO A 187 -9.77 2.96 -7.12
CA PRO A 187 -9.31 1.59 -6.90
C PRO A 187 -8.65 1.35 -5.53
N ILE A 188 -8.10 2.39 -4.88
CA ILE A 188 -7.45 2.26 -3.58
C ILE A 188 -8.33 2.87 -2.50
N THR A 189 -8.81 2.02 -1.60
CA THR A 189 -9.66 2.44 -0.50
C THR A 189 -8.81 3.10 0.58
N ALA A 190 -9.22 4.30 1.01
CA ALA A 190 -8.62 5.04 2.10
C ALA A 190 -9.64 5.13 3.25
N GLU A 191 -9.28 4.62 4.42
CA GLU A 191 -10.13 4.65 5.62
C GLU A 191 -9.28 4.79 6.88
N LYS A 192 -9.83 5.41 7.92
CA LYS A 192 -9.25 5.38 9.26
C LYS A 192 -9.21 3.95 9.81
N PRO A 193 -8.16 3.59 10.57
CA PRO A 193 -8.16 2.32 11.30
C PRO A 193 -9.37 2.22 12.23
N ARG A 194 -9.99 1.04 12.29
CA ARG A 194 -11.14 0.78 13.18
C ARG A 194 -10.76 0.62 14.65
N TYR A 195 -9.47 0.45 14.93
CA TYR A 195 -8.93 0.36 16.27
C TYR A 195 -8.18 1.65 16.59
N GLU A 196 -8.50 2.25 17.73
CA GLU A 196 -7.81 3.42 18.25
C GLU A 196 -7.08 3.03 19.54
N GLY A 197 -5.76 3.21 19.56
CA GLY A 197 -4.98 2.97 20.76
C GLY A 197 -5.16 4.07 21.80
N GLU A 198 -4.99 3.72 23.07
CA GLU A 198 -5.21 4.63 24.22
C GLU A 198 -4.33 5.89 24.18
N LEU A 199 -3.17 5.82 23.52
CA LEU A 199 -2.25 6.95 23.36
C LEU A 199 -2.71 8.00 22.35
N LYS A 200 -3.73 7.71 21.52
CA LYS A 200 -4.18 8.63 20.46
C LYS A 200 -4.63 9.98 21.03
N ASN A 201 -5.53 9.97 22.00
CA ASN A 201 -6.10 11.19 22.58
C ASN A 201 -5.07 11.99 23.41
N PRO A 202 -4.25 11.37 24.28
CA PRO A 202 -3.17 12.09 24.97
C PRO A 202 -2.18 12.77 24.03
N ILE A 203 -1.77 12.10 22.94
CA ILE A 203 -0.87 12.71 21.94
C ILE A 203 -1.55 13.90 21.25
N ARG A 204 -2.82 13.76 20.91
CA ARG A 204 -3.61 14.84 20.29
C ARG A 204 -3.74 16.06 21.21
N GLU A 205 -4.04 15.86 22.48
CA GLU A 205 -4.17 16.93 23.47
C GLU A 205 -2.85 17.65 23.69
N ALA A 206 -1.75 16.90 23.84
CA ALA A 206 -0.41 17.46 23.94
C ALA A 206 -0.04 18.32 22.73
N ALA A 207 -0.38 17.87 21.51
CA ALA A 207 -0.18 18.64 20.30
C ALA A 207 -0.93 19.98 20.32
N GLN A 208 -2.18 19.97 20.77
CA GLN A 208 -3.01 21.18 20.88
C GLN A 208 -2.47 22.15 21.92
N GLN A 209 -2.00 21.66 23.08
CA GLN A 209 -1.35 22.47 24.11
C GLN A 209 -0.07 23.15 23.60
N LEU A 210 0.66 22.50 22.70
CA LEU A 210 1.83 23.06 22.01
C LEU A 210 1.46 24.01 20.86
N GLY A 211 0.18 24.27 20.63
CA GLY A 211 -0.32 25.17 19.59
C GLY A 211 -0.44 24.54 18.21
N TYR A 212 -0.25 23.23 18.06
CA TYR A 212 -0.48 22.54 16.79
C TYR A 212 -1.96 22.27 16.55
N LYS A 213 -2.35 22.33 15.28
CA LYS A 213 -3.70 21.97 14.85
C LYS A 213 -3.79 20.48 14.52
N VAL A 214 -4.91 19.88 14.85
CA VAL A 214 -5.33 18.59 14.32
C VAL A 214 -6.08 18.86 13.02
N LEU A 215 -5.60 18.30 11.92
CA LEU A 215 -6.09 18.59 10.57
C LEU A 215 -5.91 17.40 9.64
N ASP A 216 -6.53 17.48 8.47
CA ASP A 216 -6.30 16.58 7.35
C ASP A 216 -5.00 16.96 6.63
N SER A 217 -3.99 16.10 6.74
CA SER A 217 -2.67 16.33 6.13
C SER A 217 -2.64 16.13 4.61
N ASN A 218 -3.72 15.66 4.00
CA ASN A 218 -3.87 15.50 2.55
C ASN A 218 -4.70 16.63 1.91
N ALA A 219 -5.20 17.58 2.72
CA ALA A 219 -5.92 18.76 2.28
C ALA A 219 -5.02 20.00 2.17
N LYS A 220 -5.61 21.19 2.31
CA LYS A 220 -4.97 22.50 2.10
C LYS A 220 -3.68 22.73 2.90
N ARG A 221 -3.52 22.14 4.09
CA ARG A 221 -2.39 22.39 4.99
C ARG A 221 -1.85 21.07 5.52
N GLN A 222 -0.57 20.80 5.30
CA GLN A 222 0.05 19.56 5.75
C GLN A 222 0.74 19.67 7.12
N THR A 223 1.14 20.87 7.53
CA THR A 223 1.79 21.10 8.83
C THR A 223 0.77 21.04 9.97
N GLY A 224 0.78 19.95 10.72
CA GLY A 224 -0.07 19.73 11.88
C GLY A 224 -0.04 18.27 12.32
N PHE A 225 -0.96 17.90 13.21
CA PHE A 225 -1.22 16.52 13.59
C PHE A 225 -2.42 16.01 12.79
N ASN A 226 -2.41 14.75 12.37
CA ASN A 226 -3.50 14.15 11.60
C ASN A 226 -3.86 12.79 12.18
N ASP A 227 -5.16 12.49 12.19
CA ASP A 227 -5.62 11.11 12.28
C ASP A 227 -5.35 10.45 10.93
N TYR A 228 -4.27 9.67 10.86
CA TYR A 228 -3.89 9.06 9.60
C TYR A 228 -4.99 8.15 9.06
N GLN A 229 -5.24 8.25 7.76
CA GLN A 229 -5.95 7.22 7.01
C GLN A 229 -4.94 6.18 6.54
N GLY A 230 -5.40 4.94 6.39
CA GLY A 230 -4.63 3.87 5.78
C GLY A 230 -5.21 3.48 4.41
N SER A 231 -4.36 2.96 3.52
CA SER A 231 -4.77 2.19 2.35
C SER A 231 -5.36 0.86 2.82
N LEU A 232 -6.59 0.91 3.30
CA LEU A 232 -7.32 -0.14 3.98
C LEU A 232 -8.67 -0.33 3.31
N ARG A 233 -9.16 -1.57 3.27
CA ARG A 233 -10.50 -1.91 2.78
C ARG A 233 -11.13 -2.87 3.77
N ASN A 234 -12.16 -2.42 4.47
CA ASN A 234 -12.85 -3.23 5.49
C ASN A 234 -11.90 -3.72 6.61
N GLY A 235 -10.97 -2.86 7.04
CA GLY A 235 -9.97 -3.15 8.07
C GLY A 235 -8.79 -4.01 7.60
N GLN A 236 -8.75 -4.39 6.32
CA GLN A 236 -7.67 -5.19 5.72
C GLN A 236 -6.79 -4.32 4.84
N ARG A 237 -5.53 -4.73 4.64
CA ARG A 237 -4.62 -4.10 3.66
C ARG A 237 -5.29 -3.97 2.29
N CYS A 238 -5.25 -2.76 1.72
CA CYS A 238 -5.60 -2.50 0.32
C CYS A 238 -4.30 -2.38 -0.50
N SER A 239 -3.77 -3.52 -0.96
CA SER A 239 -2.61 -3.52 -1.86
C SER A 239 -3.00 -3.03 -3.27
N THR A 240 -2.01 -2.63 -4.06
CA THR A 240 -2.25 -2.24 -5.46
C THR A 240 -2.72 -3.41 -6.31
N ALA A 241 -2.31 -4.65 -6.02
CA ALA A 241 -2.88 -5.83 -6.66
C ALA A 241 -4.37 -5.99 -6.34
N LYS A 242 -4.76 -5.83 -5.06
CA LYS A 242 -6.17 -5.88 -4.63
C LYS A 242 -7.01 -4.75 -5.24
N GLY A 243 -6.44 -3.55 -5.37
CA GLY A 243 -7.15 -2.39 -5.91
C GLY A 243 -7.25 -2.35 -7.43
N TYR A 244 -6.20 -2.75 -8.14
CA TYR A 244 -6.08 -2.58 -9.60
C TYR A 244 -6.12 -3.88 -10.40
N LEU A 245 -5.50 -4.95 -9.91
CA LEU A 245 -5.35 -6.19 -10.69
C LEU A 245 -6.53 -7.13 -10.48
N VAL A 246 -6.98 -7.34 -9.23
CA VAL A 246 -8.13 -8.22 -8.94
C VAL A 246 -9.38 -7.80 -9.73
N PRO A 247 -9.76 -6.50 -9.84
CA PRO A 247 -10.89 -6.10 -10.68
C PRO A 247 -10.65 -6.27 -12.19
N ALA A 248 -9.39 -6.33 -12.63
CA ALA A 248 -9.01 -6.42 -14.05
C ALA A 248 -8.69 -7.86 -14.51
N GLU A 249 -8.59 -8.83 -13.60
CA GLU A 249 -8.03 -10.17 -13.86
C GLU A 249 -8.81 -11.02 -14.87
N ASN A 250 -10.06 -10.67 -15.18
CA ASN A 250 -10.89 -11.39 -16.15
C ASN A 250 -10.91 -10.70 -17.53
N ARG A 251 -10.15 -9.61 -17.71
CA ARG A 251 -10.00 -8.95 -19.01
C ARG A 251 -9.19 -9.86 -19.92
N THR A 252 -9.73 -10.18 -21.08
CA THR A 252 -9.08 -11.10 -22.01
C THR A 252 -7.79 -10.55 -22.61
N ASN A 253 -7.58 -9.22 -22.57
CA ASN A 253 -6.41 -8.53 -23.12
C ASN A 253 -5.31 -8.21 -22.07
N LEU A 254 -5.41 -8.73 -20.84
CA LEU A 254 -4.40 -8.57 -19.81
C LEU A 254 -3.92 -9.94 -19.31
N ASP A 255 -2.66 -10.27 -19.57
CA ASP A 255 -2.02 -11.46 -19.01
C ASP A 255 -1.13 -11.08 -17.83
N ILE A 256 -1.39 -11.66 -16.67
CA ILE A 256 -0.64 -11.42 -15.42
C ILE A 256 0.19 -12.66 -15.13
N VAL A 257 1.51 -12.52 -15.05
CA VAL A 257 2.43 -13.65 -14.86
C VAL A 257 3.34 -13.39 -13.66
N GLY A 258 3.15 -14.14 -12.58
CA GLY A 258 4.09 -14.21 -11.46
C GLY A 258 5.24 -15.18 -11.73
N GLY A 259 6.29 -15.10 -10.92
CA GLY A 259 7.50 -15.93 -11.08
C GLY A 259 8.33 -15.63 -12.32
N ALA A 260 8.05 -14.51 -13.01
CA ALA A 260 8.71 -14.09 -14.23
C ALA A 260 9.69 -12.94 -13.95
N TYR A 261 10.97 -13.27 -13.76
CA TYR A 261 12.02 -12.28 -13.54
C TYR A 261 12.64 -11.81 -14.86
N ALA A 262 12.36 -10.55 -15.23
CA ALA A 262 12.99 -9.92 -16.39
C ALA A 262 14.49 -9.69 -16.15
N ARG A 263 15.33 -10.15 -17.08
CA ARG A 263 16.80 -10.05 -16.98
C ARG A 263 17.40 -8.91 -17.82
N LYS A 264 16.74 -8.57 -18.93
CA LYS A 264 17.12 -7.55 -19.90
C LYS A 264 15.90 -7.12 -20.71
N VAL A 265 16.03 -6.00 -21.40
CA VAL A 265 15.16 -5.60 -22.52
C VAL A 265 15.86 -5.99 -23.82
#